data_AF-A0A1I3R5W9-F1
#
_entry.id   AF-A0A1I3R5W9-F1
#
_cell.length_a   1.000
_cell.length_b   1.000
_cell.length_c   1.000
_cell.angle_alpha   90.00
_cell.angle_beta   90.00
_cell.angle_gamma   90.00
#
_symmetry.space_group_name_H-M   'P 1'
#
loop_
_entity.id
_entity.type
_entity.pdbx_description
1 polymer ?
#
loop_
_entity_poly.entity_id
_entity_poly.type
_entity_poly.pdbx_seq_one_letter_code
_entity_poly.pdbx_strand_id
1 'polypeptide(L)'
;MKSVISNTRRGNPGDDATKLELLEEPLEFIKEDHMHMRAVCDQIDHIADTPLPKKIEISNVLRALSNEVPLLVKDEEEDLAALILARCTPDDEIEVTLERLHREHLILSEQLPAIRRTLEVLHDAHRRATEQERTELRAFSHQLRQHIIVENALLLPFAKARLTEDDLTTLRNKMITRRIQTMVR
;
A
#
# COMPACT_ATOMS: atom_id res chain seq x y z
N MET A 1 22.22 -26.12 -15.58
CA MET A 1 21.71 -25.47 -14.36
C MET A 1 21.22 -24.08 -14.73
N LYS A 2 19.93 -23.93 -15.03
CA LYS A 2 19.32 -22.61 -15.28
C LYS A 2 18.74 -22.13 -13.97
N SER A 3 19.28 -21.01 -13.48
CA SER A 3 18.79 -20.28 -12.32
C SER A 3 17.31 -19.94 -12.55
N VAL A 4 16.43 -20.63 -11.83
CA VAL A 4 15.06 -20.18 -11.64
C VAL A 4 15.18 -19.00 -10.69
N ILE A 5 15.14 -17.79 -11.22
CA ILE A 5 14.91 -16.58 -10.43
C ILE A 5 13.53 -16.77 -9.84
N SER A 6 13.50 -17.30 -8.62
CA SER A 6 12.29 -17.63 -7.92
C SER A 6 11.61 -16.30 -7.60
N ASN A 7 10.48 -16.04 -8.23
CA ASN A 7 9.62 -14.87 -8.06
C ASN A 7 8.90 -14.90 -6.68
N THR A 8 9.58 -15.40 -5.65
CA THR A 8 9.02 -16.00 -4.42
C THR A 8 8.86 -14.99 -3.28
N ARG A 9 8.79 -13.69 -3.61
CA ARG A 9 8.34 -12.65 -2.66
C ARG A 9 7.08 -11.96 -3.18
N ARG A 10 6.12 -12.74 -3.68
CA ARG A 10 4.72 -12.28 -3.66
C ARG A 10 4.22 -12.56 -2.25
N GLY A 11 3.89 -11.50 -1.50
CA GLY A 11 3.14 -11.66 -0.25
C GLY A 11 1.81 -12.38 -0.54
N ASN A 12 1.17 -12.92 0.51
CA ASN A 12 -0.17 -13.48 0.37
C ASN A 12 -1.17 -12.49 0.99
N PRO A 13 -2.20 -12.05 0.25
CA PRO A 13 -3.21 -11.13 0.76
C PRO A 13 -4.14 -11.76 1.82
N GLY A 14 -4.11 -13.09 1.95
CA GLY A 14 -4.69 -13.80 3.09
C GLY A 14 -3.82 -13.82 4.34
N ASP A 15 -2.57 -13.33 4.28
CA ASP A 15 -1.74 -13.16 5.46
C ASP A 15 -2.25 -11.99 6.30
N ASP A 16 -1.91 -12.03 7.59
CA ASP A 16 -2.15 -10.92 8.50
C ASP A 16 -1.40 -9.66 8.03
N ALA A 17 -1.85 -8.50 8.51
CA ALA A 17 -1.16 -7.23 8.29
C ALA A 17 0.34 -7.32 8.68
N THR A 18 1.16 -6.45 8.11
CA THR A 18 2.61 -6.41 8.35
C THR A 18 2.94 -6.48 9.83
N LYS A 19 3.87 -7.37 10.17
CA LYS A 19 4.24 -7.66 11.56
C LYS A 19 4.82 -6.42 12.22
N LEU A 20 4.24 -6.04 13.37
CA LEU A 20 4.65 -4.86 14.14
C LEU A 20 6.10 -4.91 14.61
N GLU A 21 6.68 -6.10 14.75
CA GLU A 21 8.10 -6.31 15.06
C GLU A 21 9.04 -5.62 14.05
N LEU A 22 8.62 -5.48 12.79
CA LEU A 22 9.41 -4.79 11.77
C LEU A 22 9.49 -3.27 11.99
N LEU A 23 8.69 -2.69 12.90
CA LEU A 23 8.76 -1.26 13.21
C LEU A 23 10.09 -0.86 13.85
N GLU A 24 10.92 -1.81 14.32
CA GLU A 24 12.32 -1.53 14.68
C GLU A 24 13.09 -0.85 13.53
N GLU A 25 12.77 -1.21 12.28
CA GLU A 25 13.30 -0.61 11.06
C GLU A 25 12.14 -0.03 10.22
N PRO A 26 11.71 1.22 10.47
CA PRO A 26 10.44 1.75 9.94
C PRO A 26 10.39 1.81 8.40
N LEU A 27 11.53 2.02 7.72
CA LEU A 27 11.57 1.98 6.25
C LEU A 27 11.42 0.55 5.70
N GLU A 28 11.93 -0.47 6.40
CA GLU A 28 11.70 -1.87 6.01
C GLU A 28 10.27 -2.30 6.35
N PHE A 29 9.65 -1.75 7.41
CA PHE A 29 8.22 -1.92 7.67
C PHE A 29 7.37 -1.39 6.50
N ILE A 30 7.57 -0.14 6.06
CA ILE A 30 6.81 0.45 4.92
C ILE A 30 7.02 -0.38 3.65
N LYS A 31 8.26 -0.82 3.40
CA LYS A 31 8.56 -1.69 2.26
C LYS A 31 7.88 -3.05 2.33
N GLU A 32 7.66 -3.60 3.52
CA GLU A 32 6.88 -4.83 3.71
C GLU A 32 5.38 -4.56 3.51
N ASP A 33 4.86 -3.43 3.98
CA ASP A 33 3.50 -2.96 3.64
C ASP A 33 3.31 -2.86 2.13
N HIS A 34 4.30 -2.33 1.39
CA HIS A 34 4.28 -2.32 -0.07
C HIS A 34 4.23 -3.73 -0.68
N MET A 35 4.91 -4.72 -0.08
CA MET A 35 4.83 -6.11 -0.54
C MET A 35 3.43 -6.66 -0.33
N HIS A 36 2.83 -6.40 0.83
CA HIS A 36 1.46 -6.78 1.14
C HIS A 36 0.46 -6.10 0.21
N MET A 37 0.58 -4.80 -0.06
CA MET A 37 -0.30 -4.07 -0.97
C MET A 37 -0.20 -4.56 -2.42
N ARG A 38 0.98 -4.96 -2.89
CA ARG A 38 1.12 -5.64 -4.20
C ARG A 38 0.36 -6.96 -4.23
N ALA A 39 0.41 -7.72 -3.15
CA ALA A 39 -0.36 -8.97 -3.01
C ALA A 39 -1.87 -8.72 -3.03
N VAL A 40 -2.33 -7.66 -2.35
CA VAL A 40 -3.74 -7.21 -2.40
C VAL A 40 -4.15 -6.86 -3.83
N CYS A 41 -3.31 -6.14 -4.58
CA CYS A 41 -3.57 -5.85 -5.99
C CYS A 41 -3.70 -7.13 -6.84
N ASP A 42 -2.84 -8.12 -6.61
CA ASP A 42 -2.91 -9.42 -7.30
C ASP A 42 -4.24 -10.14 -6.99
N GLN A 43 -4.75 -10.04 -5.76
CA GLN A 43 -6.05 -10.61 -5.41
C GLN A 43 -7.23 -9.82 -5.97
N ILE A 44 -7.13 -8.49 -6.10
CA ILE A 44 -8.16 -7.70 -6.79
C ILE A 44 -8.26 -8.13 -8.26
N ASP A 45 -7.13 -8.28 -8.96
CA ASP A 45 -7.12 -8.78 -10.33
C ASP A 45 -7.70 -10.19 -10.43
N HIS A 46 -7.35 -11.06 -9.47
CA HIS A 46 -7.92 -12.41 -9.40
C HIS A 46 -9.45 -12.38 -9.23
N ILE A 47 -9.97 -11.55 -8.33
CA ILE A 47 -11.42 -11.38 -8.10
C ILE A 47 -12.10 -10.88 -9.38
N ALA A 48 -11.50 -9.92 -10.07
CA ALA A 48 -12.04 -9.34 -11.30
C ALA A 48 -12.19 -10.38 -12.44
N ASP A 49 -11.32 -11.39 -12.46
CA ASP A 49 -11.27 -12.40 -13.52
C ASP A 49 -11.95 -13.72 -13.17
N THR A 50 -12.25 -13.95 -11.90
CA THR A 50 -12.83 -15.21 -11.45
C THR A 50 -14.35 -15.24 -11.68
N PRO A 51 -14.90 -16.29 -12.32
CA PRO A 51 -16.35 -16.41 -12.55
C PRO A 51 -17.22 -16.51 -11.29
N LEU A 52 -16.63 -16.90 -10.16
CA LEU A 52 -17.26 -16.89 -8.85
C LEU A 52 -16.18 -16.78 -7.76
N PRO A 53 -15.72 -15.54 -7.44
CA PRO A 53 -14.66 -15.33 -6.45
C PRO A 53 -15.09 -15.80 -5.06
N LYS A 54 -14.16 -16.32 -4.25
CA LYS A 54 -14.51 -16.77 -2.90
C LYS A 54 -14.78 -15.56 -2.02
N LYS A 55 -15.80 -15.66 -1.18
CA LYS A 55 -16.15 -14.59 -0.23
C LYS A 55 -14.97 -14.18 0.65
N ILE A 56 -14.18 -15.16 1.13
CA ILE A 56 -13.00 -14.89 1.95
C ILE A 56 -11.93 -14.06 1.23
N GLU A 57 -11.72 -14.27 -0.07
CA GLU A 57 -10.76 -13.48 -0.87
C GLU A 57 -11.25 -12.03 -0.95
N ILE A 58 -12.55 -11.82 -1.16
CA ILE A 58 -13.12 -10.46 -1.17
C ILE A 58 -13.04 -9.81 0.22
N SER A 59 -13.36 -10.55 1.29
CA SER A 59 -13.26 -10.05 2.67
C SER A 59 -11.84 -9.62 3.03
N ASN A 60 -10.83 -10.37 2.60
CA ASN A 60 -9.43 -10.04 2.84
C ASN A 60 -9.02 -8.73 2.14
N VAL A 61 -9.43 -8.53 0.88
CA VAL A 61 -9.20 -7.24 0.19
C VAL A 61 -9.92 -6.10 0.91
N LEU A 62 -11.20 -6.30 1.26
CA LEU A 62 -11.99 -5.27 1.94
C LEU A 62 -11.35 -4.86 3.28
N ARG A 63 -10.81 -5.83 4.04
CA ARG A 63 -10.05 -5.56 5.28
C ARG A 63 -8.84 -4.68 4.99
N ALA A 64 -7.99 -5.08 4.05
CA ALA A 64 -6.78 -4.33 3.72
C ALA A 64 -7.08 -2.89 3.26
N LEU A 65 -8.04 -2.73 2.35
CA LEU A 65 -8.45 -1.42 1.84
C LEU A 65 -9.09 -0.51 2.91
N SER A 66 -9.74 -1.09 3.93
CA SER A 66 -10.44 -0.33 4.96
C SER A 66 -9.57 0.00 6.16
N ASN A 67 -8.63 -0.87 6.50
CA ASN A 67 -7.92 -0.81 7.78
C ASN A 67 -6.42 -0.54 7.63
N GLU A 68 -5.80 -0.98 6.53
CA GLU A 68 -4.35 -0.94 6.36
C GLU A 68 -3.92 0.20 5.45
N VAL A 69 -4.57 0.37 4.29
CA VAL A 69 -4.28 1.49 3.36
C VAL A 69 -4.35 2.86 4.05
N PRO A 70 -5.36 3.18 4.88
CA PRO A 70 -5.40 4.47 5.55
C PRO A 70 -4.27 4.70 6.56
N LEU A 71 -3.67 3.63 7.10
CA LEU A 71 -2.53 3.74 8.00
C LEU A 71 -1.24 3.97 7.20
N LEU A 72 -1.05 3.20 6.12
CA LEU A 72 0.10 3.32 5.23
C LEU A 72 0.21 4.74 4.63
N VAL A 73 -0.88 5.24 4.04
CA VAL A 73 -0.91 6.60 3.45
C VAL A 73 -0.55 7.67 4.48
N LYS A 74 -0.96 7.51 5.75
CA LYS A 74 -0.58 8.47 6.80
C LYS A 74 0.88 8.34 7.22
N ASP A 75 1.39 7.11 7.31
CA ASP A 75 2.82 6.88 7.58
C ASP A 75 3.69 7.53 6.48
N GLU A 76 3.23 7.48 5.23
CA GLU A 76 3.93 8.07 4.07
C GLU A 76 3.76 9.59 3.98
N GLU A 77 2.54 10.10 3.95
CA GLU A 77 2.27 11.52 3.67
C GLU A 77 2.46 12.44 4.88
N GLU A 78 1.98 12.03 6.06
CA GLU A 78 2.03 12.90 7.24
C GLU A 78 3.42 12.88 7.89
N ASP A 79 4.14 11.76 7.77
CA ASP A 79 5.37 11.52 8.53
C ASP A 79 6.60 11.39 7.64
N LEU A 80 6.66 10.38 6.77
CA LEU A 80 7.85 10.13 5.95
C LEU A 80 8.16 11.31 5.01
N ALA A 81 7.17 11.80 4.26
CA ALA A 81 7.33 12.93 3.36
C ALA A 81 7.79 14.20 4.10
N ALA A 82 7.23 14.47 5.28
CA ALA A 82 7.62 15.63 6.10
C ALA A 82 9.07 15.52 6.57
N LEU A 83 9.53 14.34 6.98
CA LEU A 83 10.92 14.10 7.36
C LEU A 83 11.87 14.23 6.17
N ILE A 84 11.49 13.72 5.00
CA ILE A 84 12.26 13.85 3.76
C ILE A 84 12.42 15.33 3.39
N LEU A 85 11.35 16.12 3.41
CA LEU A 85 11.39 17.55 3.13
C LEU A 85 12.28 18.34 4.09
N ALA A 86 12.36 17.91 5.36
CA ALA A 86 13.24 18.53 6.34
C ALA A 86 14.74 18.23 6.10
N ARG A 87 15.06 17.23 5.28
CA ARG A 87 16.44 16.75 5.02
C ARG A 87 16.90 16.95 3.58
N CYS A 88 15.99 17.24 2.65
CA CYS A 88 16.36 17.49 1.26
C CYS A 88 17.04 18.85 1.09
N THR A 89 17.89 18.91 0.08
CA THR A 89 18.50 20.13 -0.43
C THR A 89 17.91 20.44 -1.81
N PRO A 90 17.99 21.68 -2.30
CA PRO A 90 17.46 22.01 -3.64
C PRO A 90 18.02 21.14 -4.78
N ASP A 91 19.28 20.68 -4.65
CA ASP A 91 19.93 19.83 -5.66
C ASP A 91 19.39 18.38 -5.68
N ASP A 92 18.58 17.99 -4.68
CA ASP A 92 17.96 16.67 -4.62
C ASP A 92 16.74 16.54 -5.55
N GLU A 93 16.08 17.65 -5.88
CA GLU A 93 14.86 17.72 -6.73
C GLU A 93 13.73 16.75 -6.32
N ILE A 94 13.72 16.29 -5.06
CA ILE A 94 12.79 15.25 -4.58
C ILE A 94 11.36 15.77 -4.43
N GLU A 95 11.19 17.09 -4.30
CA GLU A 95 9.91 17.77 -4.10
C GLU A 95 8.93 17.49 -5.24
N VAL A 96 9.43 17.42 -6.49
CA VAL A 96 8.60 17.10 -7.66
C VAL A 96 8.07 15.67 -7.58
N THR A 97 8.89 14.74 -7.07
CA THR A 97 8.47 13.35 -6.85
C THR A 97 7.44 13.27 -5.73
N LEU A 98 7.63 14.00 -4.63
CA LEU A 98 6.67 14.07 -3.53
C LEU A 98 5.32 14.68 -3.97
N GLU A 99 5.33 15.77 -4.73
CA GLU A 99 4.11 16.40 -5.26
C GLU A 99 3.37 15.44 -6.22
N ARG A 100 4.11 14.70 -7.03
CA ARG A 100 3.54 13.66 -7.89
C ARG A 100 2.89 12.55 -7.05
N LEU A 101 3.60 12.00 -6.07
CA LEU A 101 3.09 10.92 -5.21
C LEU A 101 1.83 11.37 -4.46
N HIS A 102 1.83 12.59 -3.92
CA HIS A 102 0.66 13.16 -3.26
C HIS A 102 -0.57 13.23 -4.18
N ARG A 103 -0.41 13.68 -5.43
CA ARG A 103 -1.51 13.66 -6.42
C ARG A 103 -2.00 12.25 -6.72
N GLU A 104 -1.09 11.28 -6.83
CA GLU A 104 -1.45 9.88 -7.05
C GLU A 104 -2.24 9.32 -5.86
N HIS A 105 -1.87 9.65 -4.62
CA HIS A 105 -2.63 9.32 -3.41
C HIS A 105 -4.04 9.91 -3.39
N LEU A 106 -4.20 11.18 -3.77
CA LEU A 106 -5.52 11.81 -3.87
C LEU A 106 -6.43 11.06 -4.86
N ILE A 107 -5.91 10.75 -6.05
CA ILE A 107 -6.65 10.01 -7.08
C ILE A 107 -7.06 8.62 -6.57
N LEU A 108 -6.13 7.86 -5.98
CA LEU A 108 -6.42 6.54 -5.43
C LEU A 108 -7.44 6.60 -4.29
N SER A 109 -7.34 7.62 -3.43
CA SER A 109 -8.26 7.85 -2.31
C SER A 109 -9.66 8.20 -2.79
N GLU A 110 -9.80 8.97 -3.87
CA GLU A 110 -11.09 9.29 -4.50
C GLU A 110 -11.76 8.06 -5.11
N GLN A 111 -10.99 7.12 -5.66
CA GLN A 111 -11.49 5.87 -6.24
C GLN A 111 -11.90 4.83 -5.18
N LEU A 112 -11.23 4.84 -4.02
CA LEU A 112 -11.33 3.79 -3.01
C LEU A 112 -12.77 3.48 -2.55
N PRO A 113 -13.67 4.46 -2.32
CA PRO A 113 -15.05 4.17 -1.94
C PRO A 113 -15.82 3.36 -3.00
N ALA A 114 -15.62 3.66 -4.29
CA ALA A 114 -16.29 2.95 -5.38
C ALA A 114 -15.77 1.51 -5.53
N ILE A 115 -14.46 1.32 -5.38
CA ILE A 115 -13.81 0.00 -5.39
C ILE A 115 -14.31 -0.86 -4.23
N ARG A 116 -14.35 -0.31 -3.01
CA ARG A 116 -14.91 -1.00 -1.84
C ARG A 116 -16.36 -1.37 -2.05
N ARG A 117 -17.17 -0.45 -2.57
CA ARG A 117 -18.59 -0.71 -2.83
C ARG A 117 -18.79 -1.83 -3.84
N THR A 118 -17.99 -1.85 -4.90
CA THR A 118 -18.00 -2.92 -5.90
C THR A 118 -17.70 -4.27 -5.24
N LEU A 119 -16.62 -4.36 -4.45
CA LEU A 119 -16.24 -5.58 -3.74
C LEU A 119 -17.33 -6.05 -2.77
N GLU A 120 -17.95 -5.16 -2.00
CA GLU A 120 -19.10 -5.47 -1.13
C GLU A 120 -20.26 -6.11 -1.91
N VAL A 121 -20.63 -5.52 -3.07
CA VAL A 121 -21.71 -6.06 -3.90
C VAL A 121 -21.34 -7.45 -4.45
N LEU A 122 -20.10 -7.66 -4.90
CA LEU A 122 -19.64 -8.98 -5.34
C LEU A 122 -19.68 -10.01 -4.21
N HIS A 123 -19.30 -9.61 -3.01
CA HIS A 123 -19.30 -10.44 -1.81
C HIS A 123 -20.72 -10.86 -1.41
N ASP A 124 -21.63 -9.89 -1.32
CA ASP A 124 -22.99 -10.10 -0.80
C ASP A 124 -23.85 -10.89 -1.78
N ALA A 125 -23.86 -10.47 -3.05
CA ALA A 125 -24.59 -11.15 -4.10
C ALA A 125 -23.93 -12.47 -4.56
N HIS A 126 -22.69 -12.72 -4.11
CA HIS A 126 -21.89 -13.89 -4.48
C HIS A 126 -21.91 -14.18 -5.98
N ARG A 127 -21.41 -13.20 -6.76
CA ARG A 127 -21.40 -13.24 -8.22
C ARG A 127 -20.05 -12.82 -8.77
N ARG A 128 -19.81 -13.08 -10.06
CA ARG A 128 -18.72 -12.44 -10.80
C ARG A 128 -18.91 -10.95 -10.97
N ALA A 129 -17.79 -10.27 -11.19
CA ALA A 129 -17.76 -8.92 -11.73
C ALA A 129 -18.41 -8.85 -13.12
N THR A 130 -19.10 -7.76 -13.38
CA THR A 130 -19.45 -7.30 -14.74
C THR A 130 -18.19 -6.85 -15.47
N GLU A 131 -18.27 -6.66 -16.79
CA GLU A 131 -17.11 -6.20 -17.57
C GLU A 131 -16.64 -4.79 -17.15
N GLN A 132 -17.60 -3.93 -16.77
CA GLN A 132 -17.29 -2.60 -16.25
C GLN A 132 -16.56 -2.68 -14.91
N GLU A 133 -17.10 -3.42 -13.94
CA GLU A 133 -16.48 -3.62 -12.62
C GLU A 133 -15.09 -4.26 -12.74
N ARG A 134 -14.92 -5.22 -13.64
CA ARG A 134 -13.61 -5.83 -13.93
C ARG A 134 -12.61 -4.79 -14.42
N THR A 135 -13.03 -3.91 -15.32
CA THR A 135 -12.18 -2.85 -15.87
C THR A 135 -11.76 -1.88 -14.76
N GLU A 136 -12.68 -1.48 -13.90
CA GLU A 136 -12.42 -0.58 -12.77
C GLU A 136 -11.48 -1.20 -11.72
N LEU A 137 -11.71 -2.46 -11.32
CA LEU A 137 -10.86 -3.18 -10.37
C LEU A 137 -9.42 -3.33 -10.88
N ARG A 138 -9.26 -3.65 -12.16
CA ARG A 138 -7.94 -3.76 -12.80
C ARG A 138 -7.24 -2.41 -12.93
N ALA A 139 -7.98 -1.36 -13.30
CA ALA A 139 -7.43 -0.02 -13.42
C ALA A 139 -6.89 0.47 -12.07
N PHE A 140 -7.68 0.32 -11.00
CA PHE A 140 -7.25 0.65 -9.64
C PHE A 140 -5.99 -0.13 -9.22
N SER A 141 -5.99 -1.46 -9.42
CA SER A 141 -4.85 -2.32 -9.07
C SER A 141 -3.60 -2.01 -9.88
N HIS A 142 -3.75 -1.57 -11.12
CA HIS A 142 -2.63 -1.12 -11.95
C HIS A 142 -2.05 0.19 -11.42
N GLN A 143 -2.89 1.18 -11.13
CA GLN A 143 -2.48 2.48 -10.62
C GLN A 143 -1.77 2.36 -9.26
N LEU A 144 -2.34 1.59 -8.32
CA LEU A 144 -1.74 1.36 -7.00
C LEU A 144 -0.36 0.67 -7.12
N ARG A 145 -0.20 -0.30 -8.04
CA ARG A 145 1.12 -0.91 -8.27
C ARG A 145 2.13 0.08 -8.84
N GLN A 146 1.73 0.92 -9.79
CA GLN A 146 2.61 1.94 -10.38
C GLN A 146 3.07 2.94 -9.32
N HIS A 147 2.15 3.37 -8.45
CA HIS A 147 2.44 4.23 -7.32
C HIS A 147 3.52 3.61 -6.40
N ILE A 148 3.26 2.39 -5.91
CA ILE A 148 4.17 1.64 -5.04
C ILE A 148 5.55 1.42 -5.69
N ILE A 149 5.61 1.27 -7.02
CA ILE A 149 6.90 1.15 -7.73
C ILE A 149 7.72 2.42 -7.61
N VAL A 150 7.09 3.60 -7.75
CA VAL A 150 7.77 4.89 -7.62
C VAL A 150 8.31 5.07 -6.21
N GLU A 151 7.51 4.76 -5.20
CA GLU A 151 7.93 4.87 -3.80
C GLU A 151 9.10 3.95 -3.47
N ASN A 152 9.03 2.69 -3.89
CA ASN A 152 10.13 1.75 -3.66
C ASN A 152 11.40 2.08 -4.46
N ALA A 153 11.26 2.66 -5.65
CA ALA A 153 12.41 2.94 -6.52
C ALA A 153 13.07 4.29 -6.23
N LEU A 154 12.32 5.28 -5.73
CA LEU A 154 12.79 6.64 -5.54
C LEU A 154 12.67 7.08 -4.07
N LEU A 155 11.47 7.02 -3.49
CA LEU A 155 11.21 7.60 -2.17
C LEU A 155 11.96 6.88 -1.05
N LEU A 156 11.84 5.56 -0.94
CA LEU A 156 12.48 4.78 0.13
C LEU A 156 14.02 4.80 0.03
N PRO A 157 14.65 4.66 -1.16
CA PRO A 157 16.09 4.83 -1.29
C PRO A 157 16.56 6.23 -0.89
N PHE A 158 15.81 7.28 -1.26
CA PHE A 158 16.11 8.65 -0.87
C PHE A 158 16.03 8.82 0.65
N ALA A 159 14.95 8.35 1.27
CA ALA A 159 14.78 8.37 2.72
C ALA A 159 15.95 7.68 3.42
N LYS A 160 16.35 6.49 2.95
CA LYS A 160 17.48 5.74 3.50
C LYS A 160 18.81 6.51 3.39
N ALA A 161 18.99 7.31 2.35
CA ALA A 161 20.21 8.09 2.14
C ALA A 161 20.26 9.39 2.95
N ARG A 162 19.11 9.98 3.29
CA ARG A 162 19.01 11.33 3.87
C ARG A 162 18.55 11.37 5.33
N LEU A 163 17.74 10.41 5.78
CA LEU A 163 17.22 10.40 7.13
C LEU A 163 18.27 9.96 8.14
N THR A 164 18.29 10.65 9.27
CA THR A 164 19.16 10.33 10.42
C THR A 164 18.51 9.29 11.33
N GLU A 165 19.26 8.72 12.26
CA GLU A 165 18.73 7.79 13.27
C GLU A 165 17.61 8.41 14.13
N ASP A 166 17.71 9.71 14.42
CA ASP A 166 16.68 10.46 15.15
C ASP A 166 15.39 10.61 14.34
N ASP A 167 15.50 10.84 13.02
CA ASP A 167 14.34 10.91 12.13
C ASP A 167 13.65 9.55 12.04
N LEU A 168 14.41 8.47 11.90
CA LEU A 168 13.89 7.11 11.86
C LEU A 168 13.22 6.73 13.19
N THR A 169 13.81 7.12 14.32
CA THR A 169 13.18 6.94 15.64
C THR A 169 11.87 7.71 15.75
N THR A 170 11.84 8.94 15.25
CA THR A 170 10.62 9.76 15.21
C THR A 170 9.53 9.10 14.36
N LEU A 171 9.87 8.66 13.15
CA LEU A 171 8.95 7.96 12.24
C LEU A 171 8.35 6.72 12.91
N ARG A 172 9.20 5.84 13.45
CA ARG A 172 8.80 4.64 14.19
C ARG A 172 7.82 4.96 15.31
N ASN A 173 8.12 5.93 16.16
CA ASN A 173 7.29 6.26 17.32
C ASN A 173 5.89 6.72 16.90
N LYS A 174 5.79 7.51 15.82
CA LYS A 174 4.50 7.94 15.27
C LYS A 174 3.72 6.76 14.68
N MET A 175 4.37 5.91 13.89
CA MET A 175 3.77 4.69 13.33
C MET A 175 3.22 3.75 14.41
N ILE A 176 3.96 3.54 15.51
CA ILE A 176 3.53 2.75 16.67
C ILE A 176 2.31 3.40 17.33
N THR A 177 2.40 4.70 17.63
CA THR A 177 1.32 5.44 18.30
C THR A 177 0.01 5.34 17.52
N ARG A 178 0.08 5.52 16.19
CA ARG A 178 -1.07 5.42 15.28
C ARG A 178 -1.73 4.04 15.36
N ARG A 179 -0.94 2.97 15.38
CA ARG A 179 -1.44 1.59 15.47
C ARG A 179 -2.05 1.27 16.83
N ILE A 180 -1.43 1.70 17.93
CA ILE A 180 -2.00 1.55 19.28
C ILE A 180 -3.37 2.24 19.38
N GLN A 181 -3.50 3.45 18.86
CA GLN A 181 -4.76 4.19 18.90
C GLN A 181 -5.89 3.49 18.11
N THR A 182 -5.55 2.83 17.01
CA THR A 182 -6.51 2.05 16.21
C THR A 182 -6.95 0.77 16.92
N MET A 183 -6.07 0.12 17.70
CA MET A 183 -6.40 -1.10 18.46
C MET A 183 -7.31 -0.85 19.68
N VAL A 184 -7.38 0.39 20.16
CA VAL A 184 -8.16 0.78 21.36
C VAL A 184 -9.57 1.30 20.98
N ARG A 185 -9.88 1.40 19.68
CA ARG A 185 -11.20 1.80 19.16
C ARG A 185 -12.02 0.60 18.71
#